data_AF-M7BR97-F1
#
_entry.id   AF-M7BR97-F1
#
_cell.length_a   1.000
_cell.length_b   1.000
_cell.length_c   1.000
_cell.angle_alpha   90.00
_cell.angle_beta   90.00
_cell.angle_gamma   90.00
#
_symmetry.space_group_name_H-M   'P 1'
#
loop_
_entity.id
_entity.type
_entity.pdbx_description
1 polymer ?
#
loop_
_entity_poly.entity_id
_entity_poly.type
_entity_poly.pdbx_seq_one_letter_code
_entity_poly.pdbx_strand_id
1 'polypeptide(L)'
;FGLAAYRKYSSGGGCPSVPLTSPLPGVPKPVFATVDGQEKFETKVTTLENGLRIASQNKFGQFCTVGRSRHEAKYLSGISHFLEKLAFSSTAQFGSKDEILLTLEKHGGICDCQASRDTTMYAVSADAKGLDTVVNLLADVVLQPRLSDEEIEMTRMAVQFELEDLNMRPDPEPLLTEMIHAAAYRENTVGLNRFCPVENLEKMDRKVLHSYLQNYYTPDRMVLAGVGIEHEQLVECARKYLLGVDPVWRSEKPKQVDKSVAQYTGGIIKLEKDMSDVSLGPTPIPELTHIMIGLESCSFLVELERAKTQLKSMLMMNLESRPVIFEDVGRQVLATNTRKLPHELCSLIGNVKPNDIKRVVAKMLRNKPAVAALGDLTELPTYEHIQAALSSKDGRLPRMYRLFR
;
A
#
# COMPACT_ATOMS: atom_id res chain seq x y z
N PHE A 1 55.64 -9.93 -22.76
CA PHE A 1 54.25 -9.92 -23.23
C PHE A 1 53.60 -11.26 -22.90
N GLY A 2 52.91 -11.35 -21.76
CA GLY A 2 52.17 -12.55 -21.38
C GLY A 2 50.75 -12.50 -21.96
N LEU A 3 50.29 -13.59 -22.57
CA LEU A 3 48.93 -13.70 -23.11
C LEU A 3 47.90 -13.71 -21.98
N ALA A 4 46.88 -12.86 -22.09
CA ALA A 4 45.82 -12.77 -21.10
C ALA A 4 44.98 -14.06 -21.05
N ALA A 5 44.90 -14.66 -19.87
CA ALA A 5 44.04 -15.81 -19.62
C ALA A 5 42.57 -15.36 -19.54
N TYR A 6 41.83 -15.51 -20.65
CA TYR A 6 40.38 -15.35 -20.66
C TYR A 6 39.75 -16.40 -19.71
N ARG A 7 39.04 -15.93 -18.67
CA ARG A 7 38.17 -16.80 -17.86
C ARG A 7 37.04 -17.35 -18.75
N LYS A 8 37.04 -18.66 -18.99
CA LYS A 8 35.90 -19.36 -19.61
C LYS A 8 34.72 -19.42 -18.63
N TYR A 9 33.91 -18.36 -18.60
CA TYR A 9 32.55 -18.42 -18.04
C TYR A 9 31.60 -19.12 -19.03
N SER A 10 31.80 -20.42 -19.22
CA SER A 10 30.80 -21.34 -19.78
C SER A 10 31.29 -22.78 -19.63
N SER A 11 30.71 -23.52 -18.70
CA SER A 11 30.69 -24.99 -18.75
C SER A 11 29.68 -25.40 -19.83
N GLY A 12 30.14 -25.37 -21.09
CA GLY A 12 29.31 -25.61 -22.27
C GLY A 12 28.67 -26.99 -22.28
N GLY A 13 27.42 -27.09 -21.82
CA GLY A 13 26.65 -28.33 -21.82
C GLY A 13 26.02 -28.62 -23.19
N GLY A 14 26.40 -29.74 -23.80
CA GLY A 14 25.58 -30.55 -24.72
C GLY A 14 25.24 -30.00 -26.12
N CYS A 15 24.88 -28.73 -26.29
CA CYS A 15 24.24 -28.22 -27.51
C CYS A 15 24.76 -26.86 -28.02
N PRO A 16 26.08 -26.70 -28.27
CA PRO A 16 26.65 -25.42 -28.76
C PRO A 16 26.28 -25.05 -30.21
N SER A 17 25.56 -25.90 -30.93
CA SER A 17 25.27 -25.78 -32.37
C SER A 17 23.79 -25.73 -32.73
N VAL A 18 22.87 -25.68 -31.76
CA VAL A 18 21.42 -25.63 -32.01
C VAL A 18 20.97 -24.17 -32.15
N PRO A 19 20.42 -23.74 -33.31
CA PRO A 19 19.87 -22.39 -33.46
C PRO A 19 18.64 -22.20 -32.56
N LEU A 20 18.43 -20.99 -32.04
CA LEU A 20 17.23 -20.66 -31.23
C LEU A 20 15.90 -20.83 -31.98
N THR A 21 15.92 -20.96 -33.30
CA THR A 21 14.76 -21.30 -34.14
C THR A 21 14.41 -22.78 -34.14
N SER A 22 15.27 -23.64 -33.57
CA SER A 22 15.09 -25.10 -33.50
C SER A 22 14.84 -25.54 -32.05
N PRO A 23 13.90 -26.47 -31.78
CA PRO A 23 13.72 -27.03 -30.45
C PRO A 23 15.00 -27.69 -29.93
N LEU A 24 15.34 -27.43 -28.67
CA LEU A 24 16.50 -28.03 -28.02
C LEU A 24 16.32 -29.57 -27.90
N PRO A 25 17.27 -30.39 -28.40
CA PRO A 25 17.20 -31.84 -28.28
C PRO A 25 17.14 -32.30 -26.82
N GLY A 26 16.30 -33.29 -26.54
CA GLY A 26 16.16 -33.89 -25.20
C GLY A 26 15.33 -33.09 -24.19
N VAL A 27 14.89 -31.87 -24.52
CA VAL A 27 13.94 -31.13 -23.67
C VAL A 27 12.53 -31.72 -23.84
N PRO A 28 11.79 -32.00 -22.75
CA PRO A 28 10.41 -32.47 -22.82
C PRO A 28 9.52 -31.50 -23.62
N LYS A 29 8.57 -32.03 -24.40
CA LYS A 29 7.60 -31.18 -25.09
C LYS A 29 6.78 -30.40 -24.05
N PRO A 30 6.65 -29.06 -24.17
CA PRO A 30 5.86 -28.28 -23.23
C PRO A 30 4.39 -28.70 -23.31
N VAL A 31 3.82 -29.02 -22.15
CA VAL A 31 2.37 -29.21 -22.00
C VAL A 31 1.78 -27.84 -21.70
N PHE A 32 1.12 -27.25 -22.69
CA PHE A 32 0.41 -25.98 -22.52
C PHE A 32 -0.87 -26.18 -21.72
N ALA A 33 -1.23 -25.22 -20.89
CA ALA A 33 -2.50 -25.22 -20.18
C ALA A 33 -3.66 -25.13 -21.18
N THR A 34 -4.67 -25.98 -21.03
CA THR A 34 -5.92 -25.87 -21.81
C THR A 34 -6.84 -24.85 -21.16
N VAL A 35 -7.41 -23.96 -21.98
CA VAL A 35 -8.31 -22.90 -21.51
C VAL A 35 -9.75 -23.44 -21.58
N ASP A 36 -10.15 -24.21 -20.57
CA ASP A 36 -11.40 -24.97 -20.59
C ASP A 36 -12.67 -24.10 -20.38
N GLY A 37 -12.55 -22.77 -20.44
CA GLY A 37 -13.62 -21.80 -20.19
C GLY A 37 -14.15 -21.78 -18.74
N GLN A 38 -13.61 -22.64 -17.87
CA GLN A 38 -14.01 -22.84 -16.48
C GLN A 38 -12.96 -22.34 -15.47
N GLU A 39 -12.20 -21.28 -15.79
CA GLU A 39 -11.42 -20.59 -14.75
C GLU A 39 -12.37 -19.91 -13.75
N LYS A 40 -12.84 -20.70 -12.78
CA LYS A 40 -13.51 -20.21 -11.59
C LYS A 40 -12.47 -19.49 -10.75
N PHE A 41 -12.32 -18.19 -11.02
CA PHE A 41 -11.54 -17.23 -10.23
C PHE A 41 -12.16 -16.99 -8.84
N GLU A 42 -12.61 -18.04 -8.17
CA GLU A 42 -13.20 -18.00 -6.84
C GLU A 42 -12.09 -17.74 -5.81
N THR A 43 -12.35 -16.83 -4.86
CA THR A 43 -11.43 -16.56 -3.76
C THR A 43 -11.85 -17.41 -2.57
N LYS A 44 -11.07 -18.45 -2.25
CA LYS A 44 -11.28 -19.29 -1.07
C LYS A 44 -10.77 -18.55 0.17
N VAL A 45 -11.52 -18.63 1.27
CA VAL A 45 -11.14 -18.05 2.58
C VAL A 45 -11.36 -19.07 3.68
N THR A 46 -10.30 -19.39 4.43
CA THR A 46 -10.31 -20.25 5.61
C THR A 46 -9.92 -19.41 6.83
N THR A 47 -10.56 -19.60 7.98
CA THR A 47 -10.11 -18.98 9.24
C THR A 47 -9.49 -20.05 10.12
N LEU A 48 -8.25 -19.83 10.57
CA LEU A 48 -7.55 -20.73 11.48
C LEU A 48 -8.06 -20.60 12.91
N GLU A 49 -7.64 -21.55 13.73
CA GLU A 49 -8.06 -21.74 15.12
C GLU A 49 -7.67 -20.56 16.03
N ASN A 50 -6.66 -19.78 15.65
CA ASN A 50 -6.23 -18.55 16.32
C ASN A 50 -6.91 -17.26 15.79
N GLY A 51 -7.82 -17.37 14.81
CA GLY A 51 -8.49 -16.23 14.17
C GLY A 51 -7.78 -15.65 12.94
N LEU A 52 -6.59 -16.14 12.59
CA LEU A 52 -5.90 -15.75 11.35
C LEU A 52 -6.72 -16.18 10.13
N ARG A 53 -7.01 -15.23 9.23
CA ARG A 53 -7.72 -15.50 7.97
C ARG A 53 -6.71 -15.83 6.87
N ILE A 54 -6.87 -16.96 6.19
CA ILE A 54 -6.10 -17.37 5.02
C ILE A 54 -6.99 -17.19 3.80
N ALA A 55 -6.57 -16.39 2.83
CA ALA A 55 -7.30 -16.14 1.60
C ALA A 55 -6.44 -16.57 0.41
N SER A 56 -7.02 -17.20 -0.60
CA SER A 56 -6.29 -17.35 -1.87
C SER A 56 -7.18 -17.32 -3.10
N GLN A 57 -6.56 -16.95 -4.21
CA GLN A 57 -7.11 -17.08 -5.54
C GLN A 57 -6.08 -17.80 -6.41
N ASN A 58 -6.39 -19.04 -6.79
CA ASN A 58 -5.57 -19.75 -7.76
C ASN A 58 -5.74 -19.07 -9.13
N LYS A 59 -4.64 -18.65 -9.75
CA LYS A 59 -4.57 -18.01 -11.06
C LYS A 59 -3.26 -18.44 -11.70
N PHE A 60 -3.29 -18.91 -12.94
CA PHE A 60 -2.09 -19.41 -13.62
C PHE A 60 -0.89 -18.45 -13.47
N GLY A 61 0.25 -18.96 -13.01
CA GLY A 61 1.48 -18.19 -12.77
C GLY A 61 2.37 -18.80 -11.69
N GLN A 62 3.61 -18.34 -11.62
CA GLN A 62 4.61 -18.84 -10.67
C GLN A 62 4.73 -18.00 -9.39
N PHE A 63 4.04 -16.86 -9.22
CA PHE A 63 4.36 -15.90 -8.16
C PHE A 63 3.25 -15.71 -7.13
N CYS A 64 3.60 -15.91 -5.85
CA CYS A 64 2.76 -15.65 -4.68
C CYS A 64 2.82 -14.17 -4.23
N THR A 65 1.94 -13.73 -3.31
CA THR A 65 2.09 -12.45 -2.56
C THR A 65 1.21 -12.49 -1.29
N VAL A 66 1.68 -11.86 -0.19
CA VAL A 66 1.16 -11.93 1.20
C VAL A 66 1.12 -10.52 1.83
N GLY A 67 0.35 -10.25 2.90
CA GLY A 67 0.48 -8.99 3.66
C GLY A 67 -0.58 -8.71 4.74
N ARG A 68 -0.30 -7.76 5.65
CA ARG A 68 -1.07 -7.47 6.89
C ARG A 68 -1.68 -6.05 6.90
N SER A 69 -2.24 -5.60 8.04
CA SER A 69 -2.78 -4.24 8.20
C SER A 69 -3.27 -3.81 9.60
N ARG A 70 -3.34 -2.48 9.82
CA ARG A 70 -4.16 -1.71 10.81
C ARG A 70 -3.57 -1.58 12.24
N HIS A 71 -3.51 -0.43 12.93
CA HIS A 71 -4.01 0.96 12.74
C HIS A 71 -3.16 1.93 13.62
N GLU A 72 -2.92 3.19 13.22
CA GLU A 72 -2.35 4.21 14.13
C GLU A 72 -3.42 5.06 14.83
N ALA A 73 -3.68 4.77 16.11
CA ALA A 73 -4.40 5.67 17.00
C ALA A 73 -3.93 5.44 18.45
N LYS A 74 -3.89 6.51 19.27
CA LYS A 74 -3.41 6.51 20.68
C LYS A 74 -1.90 6.24 20.90
N TYR A 75 -1.13 5.98 19.85
CA TYR A 75 0.32 5.84 19.91
C TYR A 75 1.03 7.03 19.24
N LEU A 76 2.35 7.10 19.42
CA LEU A 76 3.22 8.08 18.77
C LEU A 76 3.06 8.02 17.24
N SER A 77 2.72 9.13 16.60
CA SER A 77 2.54 9.18 15.14
C SER A 77 3.85 8.88 14.42
N GLY A 78 3.78 8.04 13.37
CA GLY A 78 4.92 7.62 12.57
C GLY A 78 5.45 6.22 12.87
N ILE A 79 4.82 5.46 13.76
CA ILE A 79 5.28 4.10 14.08
C ILE A 79 5.21 3.17 12.86
N SER A 80 4.14 3.23 12.06
CA SER A 80 4.03 2.39 10.86
C SER A 80 5.02 2.81 9.79
N HIS A 81 5.43 4.09 9.75
CA HIS A 81 6.51 4.54 8.89
C HIS A 81 7.86 3.91 9.29
N PHE A 82 8.19 3.89 10.59
CA PHE A 82 9.36 3.17 11.09
C PHE A 82 9.28 1.67 10.82
N LEU A 83 8.13 1.03 11.07
CA LEU A 83 7.92 -0.39 10.83
C LEU A 83 7.93 -0.78 9.34
N GLU A 84 7.61 0.15 8.43
CA GLU A 84 7.77 0.00 6.99
C GLU A 84 9.26 -0.11 6.62
N LYS A 85 10.10 0.79 7.13
CA LYS A 85 11.55 0.79 6.85
C LYS A 85 12.30 -0.35 7.56
N LEU A 86 11.86 -0.73 8.77
CA LEU A 86 12.39 -1.87 9.54
C LEU A 86 11.91 -3.23 9.02
N ALA A 87 10.99 -3.27 8.05
CA ALA A 87 10.55 -4.52 7.45
C ALA A 87 11.69 -5.20 6.68
N PHE A 88 11.76 -6.53 6.80
CA PHE A 88 12.82 -7.35 6.20
C PHE A 88 14.24 -6.98 6.66
N SER A 89 14.39 -6.39 7.86
CA SER A 89 15.66 -6.30 8.61
C SER A 89 15.93 -7.61 9.39
N SER A 90 16.81 -7.63 10.39
CA SER A 90 17.16 -8.88 11.10
C SER A 90 16.02 -9.44 11.96
N THR A 91 16.00 -10.76 12.10
CA THR A 91 14.92 -11.56 12.68
C THR A 91 15.49 -12.72 13.52
N ALA A 92 14.66 -13.54 14.17
CA ALA A 92 15.17 -14.70 14.90
C ALA A 92 15.99 -15.65 14.00
N GLN A 93 15.46 -16.01 12.83
CA GLN A 93 16.11 -16.95 11.90
C GLN A 93 17.17 -16.28 11.01
N PHE A 94 16.95 -15.03 10.56
CA PHE A 94 17.84 -14.35 9.61
C PHE A 94 18.62 -13.22 10.29
N GLY A 95 19.95 -13.27 10.21
CA GLY A 95 20.86 -12.33 10.88
C GLY A 95 20.92 -10.95 10.24
N SER A 96 20.54 -10.80 8.97
CA SER A 96 20.53 -9.51 8.27
C SER A 96 19.51 -9.47 7.12
N LYS A 97 19.25 -8.26 6.61
CA LYS A 97 18.47 -8.02 5.39
C LYS A 97 19.05 -8.73 4.17
N ASP A 98 20.37 -8.78 4.04
CA ASP A 98 21.04 -9.47 2.93
C ASP A 98 20.79 -10.98 2.96
N GLU A 99 20.71 -11.59 4.15
CA GLU A 99 20.41 -13.02 4.28
C GLU A 99 18.97 -13.37 3.87
N ILE A 100 18.03 -12.48 4.18
CA ILE A 100 16.63 -12.54 3.72
C ILE A 100 16.58 -12.45 2.20
N LEU A 101 17.24 -11.44 1.61
CA LEU A 101 17.29 -11.25 0.16
C LEU A 101 17.94 -12.45 -0.56
N LEU A 102 19.10 -12.92 -0.10
CA LEU A 102 19.76 -14.12 -0.63
C LEU A 102 18.91 -15.40 -0.51
N THR A 103 17.99 -15.46 0.46
CA THR A 103 17.06 -16.58 0.60
C THR A 103 15.90 -16.47 -0.39
N LEU A 104 15.41 -15.26 -0.67
CA LEU A 104 14.39 -15.01 -1.68
C LEU A 104 14.92 -15.17 -3.11
N GLU A 105 16.13 -14.69 -3.40
CA GLU A 105 16.76 -14.79 -4.73
C GLU A 105 16.86 -16.23 -5.25
N LYS A 106 17.06 -17.22 -4.37
CA LYS A 106 17.05 -18.66 -4.70
C LYS A 106 15.74 -19.12 -5.36
N HIS A 107 14.65 -18.39 -5.13
CA HIS A 107 13.33 -18.62 -5.69
C HIS A 107 12.91 -17.52 -6.68
N GLY A 108 13.85 -16.70 -7.17
CA GLY A 108 13.56 -15.53 -8.00
C GLY A 108 12.70 -14.48 -7.30
N GLY A 109 12.81 -14.42 -5.97
CA GLY A 109 11.91 -13.69 -5.08
C GLY A 109 12.30 -12.23 -4.88
N ILE A 110 11.28 -11.36 -4.82
CA ILE A 110 11.39 -9.98 -4.34
C ILE A 110 10.49 -9.78 -3.12
N CYS A 111 10.82 -8.82 -2.25
CA CYS A 111 10.01 -8.44 -1.09
C CYS A 111 9.80 -6.92 -1.02
N ASP A 112 8.67 -6.50 -0.45
CA ASP A 112 8.35 -5.10 -0.20
C ASP A 112 7.45 -4.96 1.04
N CYS A 113 7.48 -3.80 1.70
CA CYS A 113 6.57 -3.46 2.78
C CYS A 113 5.98 -2.07 2.59
N GLN A 114 4.66 -1.94 2.74
CA GLN A 114 3.95 -0.67 2.52
C GLN A 114 2.96 -0.37 3.65
N ALA A 115 3.13 0.77 4.33
CA ALA A 115 2.24 1.24 5.39
C ALA A 115 1.36 2.42 4.93
N SER A 116 0.06 2.18 4.71
CA SER A 116 -0.96 3.23 4.65
C SER A 116 -1.54 3.53 6.04
N ARG A 117 -2.36 4.57 6.16
CA ARG A 117 -3.09 4.95 7.40
C ARG A 117 -3.91 3.80 8.00
N ASP A 118 -4.43 2.93 7.13
CA ASP A 118 -5.32 1.83 7.51
C ASP A 118 -4.68 0.44 7.35
N THR A 119 -3.54 0.31 6.62
CA THR A 119 -3.00 -0.99 6.18
C THR A 119 -1.47 -1.09 6.17
N THR A 120 -0.87 -2.27 6.37
CA THR A 120 0.59 -2.48 6.54
C THR A 120 1.01 -3.81 5.93
N MET A 121 1.29 -3.76 4.63
CA MET A 121 1.34 -4.92 3.74
C MET A 121 2.77 -5.44 3.61
N TYR A 122 3.07 -6.64 4.11
CA TYR A 122 4.37 -7.32 4.01
C TYR A 122 4.36 -8.33 2.86
N ALA A 123 4.79 -7.90 1.67
CA ALA A 123 4.69 -8.65 0.43
C ALA A 123 6.00 -9.39 0.08
N VAL A 124 5.86 -10.61 -0.46
CA VAL A 124 6.93 -11.36 -1.11
C VAL A 124 6.38 -11.99 -2.39
N SER A 125 7.07 -11.82 -3.51
CA SER A 125 6.74 -12.42 -4.80
C SER A 125 7.89 -13.30 -5.29
N ALA A 126 7.75 -14.62 -5.17
CA ALA A 126 8.74 -15.63 -5.59
C ALA A 126 8.06 -16.86 -6.23
N ASP A 127 8.85 -17.74 -6.88
CA ASP A 127 8.39 -18.98 -7.54
C ASP A 127 7.57 -19.87 -6.60
N ALA A 128 6.49 -20.46 -7.11
CA ALA A 128 5.52 -21.24 -6.35
C ALA A 128 6.12 -22.46 -5.65
N LYS A 129 7.23 -23.01 -6.15
CA LYS A 129 7.98 -24.09 -5.48
C LYS A 129 8.67 -23.60 -4.19
N GLY A 130 8.88 -22.30 -4.06
CA GLY A 130 9.41 -21.63 -2.87
C GLY A 130 8.35 -21.29 -1.82
N LEU A 131 7.09 -21.71 -1.97
CA LEU A 131 5.98 -21.35 -1.07
C LEU A 131 6.30 -21.58 0.42
N ASP A 132 6.82 -22.75 0.77
CA ASP A 132 7.16 -23.12 2.16
C ASP A 132 8.25 -22.18 2.73
N THR A 133 9.31 -21.92 1.95
CA THR A 133 10.37 -20.96 2.27
C THR A 133 9.81 -19.55 2.47
N VAL A 134 8.96 -19.09 1.56
CA VAL A 134 8.38 -17.74 1.56
C VAL A 134 7.45 -17.53 2.76
N VAL A 135 6.59 -18.49 3.06
CA VAL A 135 5.67 -18.39 4.20
C VAL A 135 6.42 -18.47 5.54
N ASN A 136 7.49 -19.29 5.64
CA ASN A 136 8.37 -19.28 6.82
C ASN A 136 9.06 -17.92 7.00
N LEU A 137 9.70 -17.41 5.95
CA LEU A 137 10.42 -16.14 5.97
C LEU A 137 9.50 -14.99 6.33
N LEU A 138 8.29 -14.95 5.75
CA LEU A 138 7.28 -13.98 6.11
C LEU A 138 6.88 -14.13 7.58
N ALA A 139 6.57 -15.33 8.07
CA ALA A 139 6.22 -15.54 9.48
C ALA A 139 7.31 -15.02 10.43
N ASP A 140 8.59 -15.25 10.12
CA ASP A 140 9.71 -14.81 10.94
C ASP A 140 9.90 -13.29 10.93
N VAL A 141 9.88 -12.65 9.75
CA VAL A 141 9.89 -11.17 9.60
C VAL A 141 8.73 -10.51 10.34
N VAL A 142 7.59 -11.20 10.39
CA VAL A 142 6.30 -10.65 10.82
C VAL A 142 5.96 -10.94 12.29
N LEU A 143 6.66 -11.87 12.95
CA LEU A 143 6.45 -12.26 14.36
C LEU A 143 7.73 -12.23 15.21
N GLN A 144 8.92 -12.34 14.60
CA GLN A 144 10.22 -12.43 15.27
C GLN A 144 11.27 -11.39 14.79
N PRO A 145 10.94 -10.13 14.45
CA PRO A 145 11.95 -9.12 14.13
C PRO A 145 12.82 -8.81 15.36
N ARG A 146 14.13 -8.64 15.18
CA ARG A 146 15.03 -8.33 16.30
C ARG A 146 14.82 -6.90 16.77
N LEU A 147 14.80 -5.93 15.86
CA LEU A 147 14.72 -4.50 16.16
C LEU A 147 15.85 -4.08 17.11
N SER A 148 17.09 -4.26 16.67
CA SER A 148 18.26 -3.82 17.44
C SER A 148 18.32 -2.29 17.56
N ASP A 149 19.02 -1.77 18.56
CA ASP A 149 19.11 -0.32 18.76
C ASP A 149 19.88 0.34 17.58
N GLU A 150 20.83 -0.38 16.97
CA GLU A 150 21.53 0.03 15.75
C GLU A 150 20.60 0.06 14.52
N GLU A 151 19.72 -0.92 14.35
CA GLU A 151 18.72 -0.94 13.27
C GLU A 151 17.73 0.23 13.39
N ILE A 152 17.31 0.54 14.61
CA ILE A 152 16.41 1.67 14.91
C ILE A 152 17.12 3.00 14.64
N GLU A 153 18.41 3.13 14.97
CA GLU A 153 19.19 4.34 14.69
C GLU A 153 19.43 4.56 13.19
N MET A 154 19.84 3.53 12.45
CA MET A 154 19.94 3.62 10.99
C MET A 154 18.59 3.97 10.34
N THR A 155 17.48 3.43 10.88
CA THR A 155 16.14 3.78 10.42
C THR A 155 15.77 5.24 10.71
N ARG A 156 16.13 5.76 11.89
CA ARG A 156 15.92 7.17 12.24
C ARG A 156 16.62 8.10 11.26
N MET A 157 17.88 7.83 10.95
CA MET A 157 18.63 8.60 9.94
C MET A 157 17.98 8.52 8.55
N ALA A 158 17.54 7.33 8.13
CA ALA A 158 16.88 7.14 6.83
C ALA A 158 15.52 7.86 6.74
N VAL A 159 14.71 7.81 7.80
CA VAL A 159 13.43 8.51 7.89
C VAL A 159 13.65 10.03 7.95
N GLN A 160 14.66 10.52 8.66
CA GLN A 160 15.00 11.94 8.65
C GLN A 160 15.36 12.42 7.24
N PHE A 161 16.25 11.70 6.54
CA PHE A 161 16.62 12.04 5.16
C PHE A 161 15.41 12.01 4.21
N GLU A 162 14.49 11.06 4.36
CA GLU A 162 13.25 11.01 3.57
C GLU A 162 12.30 12.17 3.86
N LEU A 163 12.23 12.66 5.10
CA LEU A 163 11.46 13.85 5.46
C LEU A 163 12.10 15.13 4.88
N GLU A 164 13.43 15.20 4.84
CA GLU A 164 14.18 16.29 4.21
C GLU A 164 13.96 16.27 2.67
N ASP A 165 14.13 15.12 2.02
CA ASP A 165 13.86 14.93 0.59
C ASP A 165 12.40 15.23 0.23
N LEU A 166 11.43 14.73 1.00
CA LEU A 166 10.01 15.02 0.80
C LEU A 166 9.70 16.53 0.90
N ASN A 167 10.44 17.26 1.73
CA ASN A 167 10.37 18.72 1.77
C ASN A 167 11.07 19.39 0.58
N MET A 168 12.13 18.82 0.00
CA MET A 168 12.82 19.40 -1.16
C MET A 168 12.19 19.03 -2.51
N ARG A 169 11.22 18.09 -2.54
CA ARG A 169 10.57 17.65 -3.79
C ARG A 169 9.71 18.75 -4.43
N PRO A 170 9.79 18.91 -5.78
CA PRO A 170 8.93 19.81 -6.54
C PRO A 170 7.50 19.30 -6.73
N ASP A 171 7.23 18.05 -6.40
CA ASP A 171 5.89 17.49 -6.32
C ASP A 171 5.45 17.36 -4.85
N PRO A 172 4.60 18.28 -4.36
CA PRO A 172 4.08 18.23 -3.00
C PRO A 172 2.87 17.30 -2.84
N GLU A 173 2.45 16.49 -3.83
CA GLU A 173 1.27 15.60 -3.72
C GLU A 173 1.23 14.77 -2.42
N PRO A 174 2.32 14.13 -1.95
CA PRO A 174 2.28 13.37 -0.69
C PRO A 174 2.10 14.26 0.53
N LEU A 175 2.70 15.47 0.55
CA LEU A 175 2.51 16.46 1.62
C LEU A 175 1.10 17.04 1.62
N LEU A 176 0.53 17.34 0.45
CA LEU A 176 -0.85 17.81 0.32
C LEU A 176 -1.85 16.73 0.75
N THR A 177 -1.57 15.46 0.43
CA THR A 177 -2.35 14.30 0.90
C THR A 177 -2.28 14.14 2.42
N GLU A 178 -1.14 14.50 3.03
CA GLU A 178 -0.97 14.55 4.48
C GLU A 178 -1.82 15.68 5.10
N MET A 179 -1.64 16.90 4.57
CA MET A 179 -2.30 18.12 5.02
C MET A 179 -3.82 18.07 4.85
N ILE A 180 -4.34 17.48 3.76
CA ILE A 180 -5.79 17.39 3.52
C ILE A 180 -6.45 16.42 4.51
N HIS A 181 -5.77 15.35 4.90
CA HIS A 181 -6.22 14.42 5.93
C HIS A 181 -6.24 15.07 7.31
N ALA A 182 -5.16 15.76 7.69
CA ALA A 182 -5.09 16.53 8.93
C ALA A 182 -6.13 17.68 8.96
N ALA A 183 -6.40 18.35 7.84
CA ALA A 183 -7.45 19.37 7.74
C ALA A 183 -8.86 18.78 7.86
N ALA A 184 -9.09 17.60 7.28
CA ALA A 184 -10.39 16.92 7.26
C ALA A 184 -10.81 16.33 8.60
N TYR A 185 -9.86 15.72 9.33
CA TYR A 185 -10.12 14.90 10.52
C TYR A 185 -9.40 15.39 11.79
N ARG A 186 -8.50 16.38 11.68
CA ARG A 186 -7.69 16.94 12.78
C ARG A 186 -6.83 15.86 13.45
N GLU A 187 -6.43 16.08 14.70
CA GLU A 187 -5.63 15.18 15.53
C GLU A 187 -6.38 13.89 15.96
N ASN A 188 -7.17 13.29 15.06
CA ASN A 188 -8.04 12.15 15.36
C ASN A 188 -7.99 11.09 14.24
N THR A 189 -7.68 9.84 14.60
CA THR A 189 -7.66 8.67 13.69
C THR A 189 -6.90 8.94 12.38
N VAL A 190 -7.58 8.93 11.23
CA VAL A 190 -7.02 9.10 9.88
C VAL A 190 -6.52 10.51 9.56
N GLY A 191 -6.67 11.48 10.48
CA GLY A 191 -6.04 12.80 10.41
C GLY A 191 -4.71 12.89 11.17
N LEU A 192 -4.31 11.84 11.89
CA LEU A 192 -2.95 11.71 12.44
C LEU A 192 -1.94 11.51 11.30
N ASN A 193 -0.68 11.91 11.57
CA ASN A 193 0.36 11.88 10.55
C ASN A 193 0.78 10.43 10.22
N ARG A 194 0.78 10.06 8.94
CA ARG A 194 1.36 8.83 8.38
C ARG A 194 2.89 8.89 8.50
N PHE A 195 3.48 9.99 8.02
CA PHE A 195 4.92 10.21 8.12
C PHE A 195 5.28 10.57 9.56
N CYS A 196 6.44 10.13 10.03
CA CYS A 196 6.88 10.42 11.39
C CYS A 196 7.17 11.93 11.54
N PRO A 197 6.53 12.64 12.48
CA PRO A 197 6.90 14.02 12.79
C PRO A 197 8.35 14.09 13.30
N VAL A 198 9.08 15.15 12.96
CA VAL A 198 10.51 15.32 13.32
C VAL A 198 10.69 15.27 14.85
N GLU A 199 9.75 15.88 15.58
CA GLU A 199 9.69 15.88 17.04
C GLU A 199 9.43 14.50 17.67
N ASN A 200 9.10 13.47 16.88
CA ASN A 200 8.86 12.11 17.34
C ASN A 200 10.00 11.13 17.00
N LEU A 201 10.96 11.51 16.14
CA LEU A 201 12.10 10.66 15.76
C LEU A 201 12.90 10.16 16.99
N GLU A 202 13.24 11.07 17.90
CA GLU A 202 13.96 10.77 19.15
C GLU A 202 13.15 9.94 20.15
N LYS A 203 11.81 9.96 20.04
CA LYS A 203 10.91 9.23 20.95
C LYS A 203 10.65 7.79 20.48
N MET A 204 11.14 7.41 19.30
CA MET A 204 10.91 6.10 18.70
C MET A 204 11.91 5.07 19.23
N ASP A 205 11.52 4.30 20.26
CA ASP A 205 12.35 3.23 20.81
C ASP A 205 11.73 1.83 20.59
N ARG A 206 12.54 0.79 20.86
CA ARG A 206 12.11 -0.61 20.75
C ARG A 206 10.87 -0.92 21.60
N LYS A 207 10.68 -0.25 22.75
CA LYS A 207 9.54 -0.48 23.66
C LYS A 207 8.25 0.13 23.11
N VAL A 208 8.32 1.26 22.43
CA VAL A 208 7.21 1.89 21.69
C VAL A 208 6.81 0.99 20.51
N LEU A 209 7.78 0.54 19.71
CA LEU A 209 7.54 -0.38 18.59
C LEU A 209 6.90 -1.70 19.08
N HIS A 210 7.49 -2.37 20.08
CA HIS A 210 6.92 -3.58 20.68
C HIS A 210 5.54 -3.34 21.29
N SER A 211 5.30 -2.19 21.94
CA SER A 211 3.98 -1.84 22.47
C SER A 211 2.93 -1.67 21.38
N TYR A 212 3.28 -1.12 20.22
CA TYR A 212 2.36 -1.03 19.08
C TYR A 212 2.06 -2.43 18.52
N LEU A 213 3.12 -3.20 18.22
CA LEU A 213 3.03 -4.55 17.68
C LEU A 213 2.18 -5.46 18.60
N GLN A 214 2.35 -5.39 19.93
CA GLN A 214 1.53 -6.17 20.88
C GLN A 214 0.01 -5.92 20.76
N ASN A 215 -0.40 -4.71 20.40
CA ASN A 215 -1.81 -4.30 20.44
C ASN A 215 -2.51 -4.28 19.07
N TYR A 216 -1.72 -4.28 17.99
CA TYR A 216 -2.22 -4.24 16.62
C TYR A 216 -1.87 -5.50 15.82
N TYR A 217 -0.72 -6.14 16.10
CA TYR A 217 -0.26 -7.28 15.33
C TYR A 217 -0.84 -8.62 15.83
N THR A 218 -2.14 -8.66 16.13
CA THR A 218 -2.84 -9.86 16.62
C THR A 218 -3.42 -10.72 15.48
N PRO A 219 -3.50 -12.06 15.60
CA PRO A 219 -3.94 -12.95 14.52
C PRO A 219 -5.34 -12.68 13.96
N ASP A 220 -6.30 -12.29 14.81
CA ASP A 220 -7.66 -11.90 14.41
C ASP A 220 -7.70 -10.72 13.41
N ARG A 221 -6.64 -9.90 13.39
CA ARG A 221 -6.47 -8.72 12.52
C ARG A 221 -5.54 -8.97 11.35
N MET A 222 -5.09 -10.20 11.17
CA MET A 222 -4.23 -10.60 10.07
C MET A 222 -5.03 -11.30 8.98
N VAL A 223 -4.56 -11.13 7.75
CA VAL A 223 -4.90 -11.99 6.61
C VAL A 223 -3.58 -12.49 6.03
N LEU A 224 -3.50 -13.78 5.71
CA LEU A 224 -2.51 -14.34 4.79
C LEU A 224 -3.21 -14.50 3.45
N ALA A 225 -3.06 -13.53 2.54
CA ALA A 225 -3.53 -13.69 1.17
C ALA A 225 -2.47 -14.44 0.33
N GLY A 226 -2.89 -15.03 -0.78
CA GLY A 226 -2.00 -15.68 -1.76
C GLY A 226 -2.65 -15.78 -3.14
N VAL A 227 -1.93 -15.38 -4.19
CA VAL A 227 -2.41 -15.45 -5.58
C VAL A 227 -1.50 -16.42 -6.36
N GLY A 228 -2.09 -17.24 -7.22
CA GLY A 228 -1.33 -18.25 -7.99
C GLY A 228 -0.83 -19.43 -7.17
N ILE A 229 -1.55 -19.78 -6.10
CA ILE A 229 -1.23 -20.86 -5.16
C ILE A 229 -2.51 -21.67 -4.92
N GLU A 230 -2.38 -22.98 -4.72
CA GLU A 230 -3.45 -23.81 -4.21
C GLU A 230 -3.79 -23.43 -2.76
N HIS A 231 -5.07 -23.32 -2.43
CA HIS A 231 -5.51 -22.80 -1.12
C HIS A 231 -5.09 -23.71 0.03
N GLU A 232 -5.23 -25.01 -0.19
CA GLU A 232 -4.93 -26.06 0.76
C GLU A 232 -3.43 -26.05 1.14
N GLN A 233 -2.52 -25.92 0.16
CA GLN A 233 -1.08 -25.74 0.39
C GLN A 233 -0.76 -24.48 1.20
N LEU A 234 -1.41 -23.35 0.90
CA LEU A 234 -1.22 -22.10 1.65
C LEU A 234 -1.70 -22.23 3.10
N VAL A 235 -2.82 -22.92 3.33
CA VAL A 235 -3.36 -23.20 4.68
C VAL A 235 -2.43 -24.13 5.47
N GLU A 236 -1.82 -25.14 4.82
CA GLU A 236 -0.82 -26.01 5.45
C GLU A 236 0.43 -25.24 5.88
N CYS A 237 1.02 -24.43 4.99
CA CYS A 237 2.14 -23.56 5.34
C CYS A 237 1.78 -22.56 6.46
N ALA A 238 0.56 -22.00 6.43
CA ALA A 238 0.09 -21.10 7.49
C ALA A 238 -0.02 -21.80 8.85
N ARG A 239 -0.56 -23.02 8.89
CA ARG A 239 -0.61 -23.83 10.12
C ARG A 239 0.77 -24.21 10.62
N LYS A 240 1.73 -24.46 9.72
CA LYS A 240 3.11 -24.80 10.08
C LYS A 240 3.89 -23.64 10.69
N TYR A 241 3.67 -22.41 10.21
CA TYR A 241 4.53 -21.25 10.54
C TYR A 241 3.84 -20.10 11.31
N LEU A 242 2.51 -20.03 11.32
CA LEU A 242 1.76 -18.93 11.95
C LEU A 242 0.79 -19.40 13.06
N LEU A 243 0.55 -20.71 13.19
CA LEU A 243 -0.25 -21.28 14.27
C LEU A 243 0.67 -21.75 15.40
N GLY A 244 0.36 -21.37 16.65
CA GLY A 244 1.16 -21.75 17.82
C GLY A 244 2.52 -21.03 17.97
N VAL A 245 2.84 -20.07 17.10
CA VAL A 245 4.04 -19.22 17.20
C VAL A 245 3.72 -17.97 18.02
N ASP A 246 4.46 -17.78 19.12
CA ASP A 246 4.34 -16.62 19.99
C ASP A 246 5.26 -15.49 19.51
N PRO A 247 4.74 -14.30 19.17
CA PRO A 247 5.58 -13.20 18.68
C PRO A 247 6.49 -12.65 19.79
N VAL A 248 7.64 -12.10 19.41
CA VAL A 248 8.67 -11.60 20.32
C VAL A 248 8.19 -10.51 21.32
N TRP A 249 7.09 -9.81 20.99
CA TRP A 249 6.44 -8.81 21.84
C TRP A 249 5.26 -9.35 22.67
N ARG A 250 5.05 -10.67 22.74
CA ARG A 250 3.96 -11.27 23.51
C ARG A 250 4.10 -10.92 25.00
N SER A 251 3.02 -10.43 25.59
CA SER A 251 2.91 -10.14 27.03
C SER A 251 1.45 -10.29 27.46
N GLU A 252 1.25 -10.71 28.71
CA GLU A 252 -0.03 -11.25 29.24
C GLU A 252 -1.22 -10.30 29.21
N LYS A 253 -0.98 -8.99 29.08
CA LYS A 253 -2.03 -7.96 29.11
C LYS A 253 -1.99 -7.11 27.84
N PRO A 254 -2.84 -7.38 26.83
CA PRO A 254 -3.07 -6.42 25.75
C PRO A 254 -3.63 -5.12 26.36
N LYS A 255 -3.05 -3.99 25.96
CA LYS A 255 -3.55 -2.66 26.31
C LYS A 255 -4.87 -2.43 25.55
N GLN A 256 -5.72 -1.58 26.10
CA GLN A 256 -7.00 -1.23 25.45
C GLN A 256 -6.75 -0.52 24.12
N VAL A 257 -6.93 -1.28 23.03
CA VAL A 257 -6.91 -0.79 21.64
C VAL A 257 -7.95 0.30 21.47
N ASP A 258 -7.58 1.36 20.75
CA ASP A 258 -8.52 2.41 20.40
C ASP A 258 -9.65 1.89 19.50
N LYS A 259 -10.87 2.39 19.75
CA LYS A 259 -12.09 2.11 18.99
C LYS A 259 -12.76 3.40 18.50
N SER A 260 -12.05 4.53 18.59
CA SER A 260 -12.51 5.82 18.09
C SER A 260 -12.84 5.76 16.61
N VAL A 261 -13.97 6.37 16.24
CA VAL A 261 -14.43 6.45 14.85
C VAL A 261 -13.95 7.77 14.27
N ALA A 262 -13.49 7.75 13.02
CA ALA A 262 -13.08 8.97 12.32
C ALA A 262 -14.22 9.98 12.23
N GLN A 263 -13.97 11.19 12.73
CA GLN A 263 -14.93 12.30 12.72
C GLN A 263 -14.46 13.36 11.73
N TYR A 264 -15.15 13.47 10.61
CA TYR A 264 -14.89 14.51 9.63
C TYR A 264 -15.39 15.87 10.13
N THR A 265 -14.51 16.86 10.21
CA THR A 265 -14.87 18.22 10.63
C THR A 265 -14.83 19.24 9.50
N GLY A 266 -14.09 18.94 8.43
CA GLY A 266 -13.57 19.96 7.52
C GLY A 266 -12.58 20.91 8.22
N GLY A 267 -11.96 21.79 7.45
CA GLY A 267 -10.94 22.71 7.93
C GLY A 267 -10.00 23.17 6.82
N ILE A 268 -9.02 23.98 7.20
CA ILE A 268 -7.95 24.44 6.31
C ILE A 268 -6.60 24.28 7.00
N ILE A 269 -5.63 23.72 6.29
CA ILE A 269 -4.22 23.73 6.67
C ILE A 269 -3.45 24.44 5.57
N LYS A 270 -2.61 25.39 5.99
CA LYS A 270 -1.77 26.22 5.14
C LYS A 270 -0.32 26.00 5.54
N LEU A 271 0.55 25.71 4.57
CA LEU A 271 1.99 25.72 4.75
C LEU A 271 2.59 26.73 3.78
N GLU A 272 2.77 27.96 4.26
CA GLU A 272 3.49 28.99 3.51
C GLU A 272 4.96 28.55 3.38
N LYS A 273 5.46 28.55 2.15
CA LYS A 273 6.77 28.00 1.84
C LYS A 273 7.38 28.72 0.64
N ASP A 274 8.63 29.15 0.82
CA ASP A 274 9.47 29.60 -0.28
C ASP A 274 9.78 28.40 -1.20
N MET A 275 9.36 28.50 -2.46
CA MET A 275 9.53 27.46 -3.47
C MET A 275 10.80 27.66 -4.32
N SER A 276 11.60 28.72 -4.06
CA SER A 276 12.84 28.99 -4.81
C SER A 276 13.89 27.89 -4.64
N ASP A 277 14.04 27.34 -3.43
CA ASP A 277 14.98 26.25 -3.12
C ASP A 277 14.50 24.85 -3.56
N VAL A 278 13.26 24.74 -4.08
CA VAL A 278 12.64 23.45 -4.45
C VAL A 278 13.06 22.98 -5.87
N SER A 279 13.79 23.81 -6.62
CA SER A 279 14.39 23.45 -7.91
C SER A 279 15.90 23.61 -7.90
N LEU A 280 16.62 22.49 -7.92
CA LEU A 280 18.08 22.47 -8.13
C LEU A 280 18.48 22.70 -9.61
N GLY A 281 17.52 23.00 -10.49
CA GLY A 281 17.74 23.22 -11.92
C GLY A 281 17.88 24.70 -12.30
N PRO A 282 18.52 25.02 -13.45
CA PRO A 282 18.68 26.41 -13.91
C PRO A 282 17.37 27.10 -14.33
N THR A 283 16.29 26.34 -14.48
CA THR A 283 14.93 26.85 -14.66
C THR A 283 14.20 26.89 -13.31
N PRO A 284 13.87 28.08 -12.78
CA PRO A 284 13.01 28.18 -11.61
C PRO A 284 11.63 27.60 -11.95
N ILE A 285 11.08 26.82 -11.02
CA ILE A 285 9.68 26.38 -11.09
C ILE A 285 8.82 27.62 -10.78
N PRO A 286 7.75 27.91 -11.53
CA PRO A 286 6.85 29.01 -11.19
C PRO A 286 6.29 28.84 -9.78
N GLU A 287 6.15 29.94 -9.04
CA GLU A 287 5.45 29.96 -7.76
C GLU A 287 3.98 29.61 -7.98
N LEU A 288 3.64 28.34 -7.77
CA LEU A 288 2.30 27.80 -7.95
C LEU A 288 1.73 27.39 -6.60
N THR A 289 0.60 27.99 -6.23
CA THR A 289 -0.21 27.48 -5.12
C THR A 289 -0.82 26.15 -5.53
N HIS A 290 -0.36 25.04 -4.96
CA HIS A 290 -0.98 23.73 -5.22
C HIS A 290 -2.27 23.59 -4.39
N ILE A 291 -3.41 23.50 -5.06
CA ILE A 291 -4.74 23.42 -4.44
C ILE A 291 -5.49 22.20 -4.96
N MET A 292 -5.84 21.27 -4.07
CA MET A 292 -6.70 20.14 -4.38
C MET A 292 -8.17 20.49 -4.09
N ILE A 293 -8.98 20.72 -5.13
CA ILE A 293 -10.43 20.96 -5.00
C ILE A 293 -11.21 19.83 -5.70
N GLY A 294 -11.99 19.07 -4.93
CA GLY A 294 -12.95 18.11 -5.48
C GLY A 294 -14.20 18.82 -6.00
N LEU A 295 -14.43 18.78 -7.32
CA LEU A 295 -15.59 19.38 -7.99
C LEU A 295 -16.31 18.36 -8.90
N GLU A 296 -17.63 18.47 -9.02
CA GLU A 296 -18.45 17.75 -10.02
C GLU A 296 -18.75 18.69 -11.21
N SER A 297 -18.85 18.12 -12.42
CA SER A 297 -19.57 18.76 -13.53
C SER A 297 -20.61 17.82 -14.17
N CYS A 298 -21.47 18.36 -15.03
CA CYS A 298 -22.89 18.05 -15.06
C CYS A 298 -23.35 16.69 -15.67
N SER A 299 -24.54 16.29 -15.21
CA SER A 299 -25.37 15.18 -15.68
C SER A 299 -25.68 15.19 -17.20
N PHE A 300 -24.95 14.42 -17.98
CA PHE A 300 -25.41 13.81 -19.25
C PHE A 300 -25.43 12.28 -19.13
N LEU A 301 -26.42 11.61 -19.72
CA LEU A 301 -26.50 10.13 -19.71
C LEU A 301 -25.28 9.50 -20.41
N VAL A 302 -24.81 10.12 -21.49
CA VAL A 302 -23.60 9.71 -22.22
C VAL A 302 -22.37 9.73 -21.31
N GLU A 303 -22.22 10.78 -20.49
CA GLU A 303 -21.09 10.91 -19.56
C GLU A 303 -21.13 9.89 -18.42
N LEU A 304 -22.33 9.58 -17.89
CA LEU A 304 -22.46 8.52 -16.89
C LEU A 304 -22.09 7.15 -17.45
N GLU A 305 -22.57 6.79 -18.65
CA GLU A 305 -22.23 5.50 -19.26
C GLU A 305 -20.76 5.44 -19.71
N ARG A 306 -20.16 6.56 -20.13
CA ARG A 306 -18.72 6.69 -20.37
C ARG A 306 -17.92 6.45 -19.09
N ALA A 307 -18.27 7.10 -17.98
CA ALA A 307 -17.61 6.93 -16.69
C ALA A 307 -17.76 5.50 -16.14
N LYS A 308 -18.94 4.88 -16.25
CA LYS A 308 -19.15 3.46 -15.92
C LYS A 308 -18.26 2.54 -16.75
N THR A 309 -18.17 2.78 -18.05
CA THR A 309 -17.36 1.96 -18.97
C THR A 309 -15.87 2.09 -18.64
N GLN A 310 -15.40 3.32 -18.41
CA GLN A 310 -14.02 3.60 -18.01
C GLN A 310 -13.67 2.94 -16.66
N LEU A 311 -14.54 3.04 -15.65
CA LEU A 311 -14.31 2.44 -14.33
C LEU A 311 -14.30 0.89 -14.41
N LYS A 312 -15.20 0.28 -15.19
CA LYS A 312 -15.18 -1.17 -15.44
C LYS A 312 -13.90 -1.60 -16.16
N SER A 313 -13.47 -0.84 -17.19
CA SER A 313 -12.23 -1.12 -17.91
C SER A 313 -11.02 -1.04 -16.99
N MET A 314 -10.88 0.03 -16.22
CA MET A 314 -9.81 0.21 -15.24
C MET A 314 -9.77 -0.93 -14.21
N LEU A 315 -10.93 -1.31 -13.65
CA LEU A 315 -11.04 -2.43 -12.72
C LEU A 315 -10.53 -3.74 -13.34
N MET A 316 -11.00 -4.08 -14.55
CA MET A 316 -10.63 -5.33 -15.21
C MET A 316 -9.15 -5.36 -15.62
N MET A 317 -8.63 -4.27 -16.18
CA MET A 317 -7.21 -4.14 -16.60
C MET A 317 -6.27 -4.22 -15.39
N ASN A 318 -6.59 -3.54 -14.29
CA ASN A 318 -5.77 -3.59 -13.06
C ASN A 318 -5.68 -5.03 -12.49
N LEU A 319 -6.75 -5.82 -12.62
CA LEU A 319 -6.83 -7.22 -12.17
C LEU A 319 -6.15 -8.23 -13.12
N GLU A 320 -5.46 -7.77 -14.16
CA GLU A 320 -4.50 -8.58 -14.90
C GLU A 320 -3.25 -8.84 -14.04
N SER A 321 -2.81 -7.81 -13.29
CA SER A 321 -1.61 -7.80 -12.46
C SER A 321 -1.77 -8.60 -11.15
N ARG A 322 -0.91 -9.60 -10.91
CA ARG A 322 -0.99 -10.46 -9.71
C ARG A 322 -0.80 -9.70 -8.38
N PRO A 323 0.16 -8.76 -8.24
CA PRO A 323 0.26 -7.92 -7.04
C PRO A 323 -1.03 -7.15 -6.73
N VAL A 324 -1.70 -6.60 -7.74
CA VAL A 324 -2.95 -5.85 -7.56
C VAL A 324 -4.10 -6.77 -7.16
N ILE A 325 -4.19 -7.96 -7.74
CA ILE A 325 -5.15 -9.00 -7.31
C ILE A 325 -4.91 -9.38 -5.85
N PHE A 326 -3.64 -9.56 -5.46
CA PHE A 326 -3.28 -9.89 -4.09
C PHE A 326 -3.70 -8.79 -3.12
N GLU A 327 -3.40 -7.53 -3.42
CA GLU A 327 -3.77 -6.37 -2.61
C GLU A 327 -5.29 -6.27 -2.46
N ASP A 328 -6.03 -6.49 -3.56
CA ASP A 328 -7.50 -6.53 -3.57
C ASP A 328 -8.05 -7.68 -2.70
N VAL A 329 -7.53 -8.91 -2.84
CA VAL A 329 -7.89 -10.06 -1.99
C VAL A 329 -7.62 -9.75 -0.52
N GLY A 330 -6.41 -9.30 -0.20
CA GLY A 330 -5.96 -9.03 1.17
C GLY A 330 -6.80 -7.92 1.82
N ARG A 331 -6.98 -6.79 1.15
CA ARG A 331 -7.74 -5.64 1.68
C ARG A 331 -9.24 -5.95 1.81
N GLN A 332 -9.86 -6.58 0.81
CA GLN A 332 -11.29 -6.92 0.90
C GLN A 332 -11.56 -7.95 1.99
N VAL A 333 -10.79 -9.04 2.06
CA VAL A 333 -10.98 -10.07 3.10
C VAL A 333 -10.69 -9.49 4.48
N LEU A 334 -9.70 -8.62 4.62
CA LEU A 334 -9.43 -7.98 5.90
C LEU A 334 -10.60 -7.10 6.37
N ALA A 335 -11.11 -6.25 5.48
CA ALA A 335 -12.14 -5.27 5.79
C ALA A 335 -13.54 -5.88 5.91
N THR A 336 -13.86 -6.92 5.13
CA THR A 336 -15.22 -7.47 4.99
C THR A 336 -15.33 -8.99 5.18
N ASN A 337 -14.26 -9.68 5.60
CA ASN A 337 -14.14 -11.15 5.75
C ASN A 337 -14.34 -11.98 4.46
N THR A 338 -14.75 -11.32 3.38
CA THR A 338 -15.04 -11.89 2.06
C THR A 338 -14.46 -10.96 0.99
N ARG A 339 -14.40 -11.44 -0.25
CA ARG A 339 -14.03 -10.63 -1.42
C ARG A 339 -15.19 -10.64 -2.41
N LYS A 340 -15.63 -9.46 -2.85
CA LYS A 340 -16.55 -9.30 -3.98
C LYS A 340 -15.79 -9.56 -5.27
N LEU A 341 -16.34 -10.40 -6.13
CA LEU A 341 -15.74 -10.76 -7.39
C LEU A 341 -15.87 -9.61 -8.41
N PRO A 342 -14.97 -9.52 -9.41
CA PRO A 342 -14.93 -8.38 -10.33
C PRO A 342 -16.23 -8.19 -11.13
N HIS A 343 -16.92 -9.29 -11.44
CA HIS A 343 -18.22 -9.24 -12.12
C HIS A 343 -19.35 -8.68 -11.24
N GLU A 344 -19.30 -8.92 -9.92
CA GLU A 344 -20.25 -8.33 -8.97
C GLU A 344 -20.03 -6.81 -8.88
N LEU A 345 -18.77 -6.38 -8.79
CA LEU A 345 -18.40 -4.97 -8.83
C LEU A 345 -18.84 -4.31 -10.16
N CYS A 346 -18.62 -4.97 -11.30
CA CYS A 346 -19.11 -4.51 -12.61
C CYS A 346 -20.65 -4.42 -12.69
N SER A 347 -21.38 -5.32 -12.03
CA SER A 347 -22.84 -5.26 -11.90
C SER A 347 -23.26 -4.05 -11.06
N LEU A 348 -22.64 -3.85 -9.88
CA LEU A 348 -22.87 -2.69 -9.02
C LEU A 348 -22.61 -1.36 -9.75
N ILE A 349 -21.50 -1.26 -10.50
CA ILE A 349 -21.19 -0.07 -11.34
C ILE A 349 -22.26 0.13 -12.42
N GLY A 350 -22.71 -0.94 -13.08
CA GLY A 350 -23.78 -0.88 -14.08
C GLY A 350 -25.09 -0.33 -13.52
N ASN A 351 -25.44 -0.71 -12.29
CA ASN A 351 -26.69 -0.36 -11.61
C ASN A 351 -26.77 1.09 -11.11
N VAL A 352 -25.67 1.85 -11.12
CA VAL A 352 -25.66 3.27 -10.69
C VAL A 352 -26.54 4.13 -11.60
N LYS A 353 -27.47 4.90 -11.04
CA LYS A 353 -28.38 5.78 -11.81
C LYS A 353 -27.96 7.27 -11.67
N PRO A 354 -28.37 8.15 -12.60
CA PRO A 354 -28.09 9.59 -12.50
C PRO A 354 -28.57 10.22 -11.17
N ASN A 355 -29.67 9.71 -10.60
CA ASN A 355 -30.19 10.17 -9.31
C ASN A 355 -29.33 9.71 -8.13
N ASP A 356 -28.59 8.60 -8.25
CA ASP A 356 -27.66 8.16 -7.21
C ASP A 356 -26.44 9.09 -7.15
N ILE A 357 -25.89 9.46 -8.31
CA ILE A 357 -24.79 10.45 -8.41
C ILE A 357 -25.22 11.78 -7.78
N LYS A 358 -26.34 12.36 -8.24
CA LYS A 358 -26.89 13.61 -7.70
C LYS A 358 -27.11 13.55 -6.17
N ARG A 359 -27.61 12.42 -5.65
CA ARG A 359 -27.80 12.20 -4.21
C ARG A 359 -26.48 12.17 -3.45
N VAL A 360 -25.47 11.48 -3.98
CA VAL A 360 -24.15 11.36 -3.33
C VAL A 360 -23.41 12.69 -3.35
N VAL A 361 -23.34 13.38 -4.49
CA VAL A 361 -22.63 14.67 -4.58
C VAL A 361 -23.34 15.75 -3.77
N ALA A 362 -24.67 15.83 -3.83
CA ALA A 362 -25.43 16.75 -2.98
C ALA A 362 -25.34 16.42 -1.47
N LYS A 363 -24.88 15.22 -1.09
CA LYS A 363 -24.53 14.88 0.30
C LYS A 363 -23.09 15.30 0.63
N MET A 364 -22.14 15.09 -0.29
CA MET A 364 -20.73 15.45 -0.10
C MET A 364 -20.55 16.97 0.01
N LEU A 365 -21.13 17.75 -0.91
CA LEU A 365 -21.01 19.22 -0.95
C LEU A 365 -21.72 19.97 0.19
N ARG A 366 -22.54 19.28 1.00
CA ARG A 366 -23.15 19.88 2.21
C ARG A 366 -22.20 19.96 3.40
N ASN A 367 -21.13 19.17 3.40
CA ASN A 367 -20.16 19.18 4.47
C ASN A 367 -19.20 20.36 4.30
N LYS A 368 -18.66 20.83 5.42
CA LYS A 368 -17.55 21.81 5.42
C LYS A 368 -16.38 21.25 4.61
N PRO A 369 -15.78 21.97 3.65
CA PRO A 369 -14.67 21.43 2.88
C PRO A 369 -13.44 21.17 3.76
N ALA A 370 -12.58 20.27 3.30
CA ALA A 370 -11.19 20.24 3.73
C ALA A 370 -10.36 20.96 2.66
N VAL A 371 -9.38 21.76 3.08
CA VAL A 371 -8.49 22.48 2.17
C VAL A 371 -7.06 22.33 2.67
N ALA A 372 -6.16 21.92 1.77
CA ALA A 372 -4.72 21.96 1.95
C ALA A 372 -4.13 22.90 0.89
N ALA A 373 -3.19 23.75 1.29
CA ALA A 373 -2.47 24.64 0.39
C ALA A 373 -1.02 24.81 0.84
N LEU A 374 -0.09 24.69 -0.10
CA LEU A 374 1.36 24.74 0.11
C LEU A 374 2.00 25.63 -0.97
N GLY A 375 2.99 26.43 -0.59
CA GLY A 375 3.76 27.34 -1.47
C GLY A 375 3.54 28.82 -1.12
N ASP A 376 3.58 29.71 -2.12
CA ASP A 376 3.04 31.06 -1.97
C ASP A 376 1.51 31.00 -1.84
N LEU A 377 0.99 31.63 -0.78
CA LEU A 377 -0.43 31.65 -0.41
C LEU A 377 -1.03 33.07 -0.46
N THR A 378 -0.32 34.07 -0.99
CA THR A 378 -0.76 35.48 -1.05
C THR A 378 -2.11 35.67 -1.76
N GLU A 379 -2.34 34.97 -2.88
CA GLU A 379 -3.61 35.01 -3.62
C GLU A 379 -4.66 33.99 -3.14
N LEU A 380 -4.33 33.13 -2.17
CA LEU A 380 -5.22 32.03 -1.72
C LEU A 380 -6.51 32.59 -1.07
N PRO A 381 -7.71 32.26 -1.58
CA PRO A 381 -8.96 32.75 -1.01
C PRO A 381 -9.15 32.32 0.46
N THR A 382 -9.92 33.09 1.23
CA THR A 382 -10.26 32.70 2.61
C THR A 382 -11.12 31.43 2.60
N TYR A 383 -11.07 30.68 3.71
CA TYR A 383 -11.82 29.43 3.84
C TYR A 383 -13.34 29.64 3.70
N GLU A 384 -13.85 30.78 4.18
CA GLU A 384 -15.24 31.20 4.04
C GLU A 384 -15.62 31.42 2.58
N HIS A 385 -14.73 32.03 1.78
CA HIS A 385 -14.96 32.21 0.34
C HIS A 385 -14.95 30.88 -0.42
N ILE A 386 -14.07 29.94 -0.06
CA ILE A 386 -14.02 28.59 -0.63
C ILE A 386 -15.29 27.81 -0.25
N GLN A 387 -15.67 27.82 1.03
CA GLN A 387 -16.89 27.15 1.51
C GLN A 387 -18.15 27.75 0.88
N ALA A 388 -18.23 29.08 0.73
CA ALA A 388 -19.36 29.74 0.08
C ALA A 388 -19.47 29.39 -1.41
N ALA A 389 -18.34 29.30 -2.13
CA ALA A 389 -18.32 28.88 -3.53
C ALA A 389 -18.81 27.44 -3.71
N LEU A 390 -18.32 26.50 -2.88
CA LEU A 390 -18.72 25.09 -2.91
C LEU A 390 -20.17 24.87 -2.45
N SER A 391 -20.71 25.75 -1.61
CA SER A 391 -22.11 25.72 -1.16
C SER A 391 -23.07 26.42 -2.14
N SER A 392 -22.55 27.18 -3.11
CA SER A 392 -23.35 27.94 -4.07
C SER A 392 -23.88 27.04 -5.19
N LYS A 393 -25.16 27.20 -5.55
CA LYS A 393 -25.77 26.48 -6.69
C LYS A 393 -25.06 26.73 -8.02
N ASP A 394 -24.39 27.88 -8.15
CA ASP A 394 -23.69 28.28 -9.36
C ASP A 394 -22.18 27.98 -9.30
N GLY A 395 -21.66 27.45 -8.19
CA GLY A 395 -20.24 27.12 -7.98
C GLY A 395 -19.27 28.31 -8.01
N ARG A 396 -19.77 29.55 -8.05
CA ARG A 396 -18.96 30.76 -8.26
C ARG A 396 -18.38 31.30 -6.96
N LEU A 397 -17.07 31.53 -6.97
CA LEU A 397 -16.37 32.38 -6.01
C LEU A 397 -16.80 33.85 -6.15
N PRO A 398 -16.60 34.69 -5.11
CA PRO A 398 -16.68 36.14 -5.25
C PRO A 398 -15.77 36.63 -6.39
N ARG A 399 -16.23 37.64 -7.16
CA ARG A 399 -15.52 38.22 -8.33
C ARG A 399 -14.08 38.68 -8.07
N MET A 400 -13.67 38.76 -6.80
CA MET A 400 -12.33 39.13 -6.34
C MET A 400 -11.27 38.06 -6.66
N TYR A 401 -11.63 36.79 -6.80
CA TYR A 401 -10.68 35.68 -7.02
C TYR A 401 -10.89 35.03 -8.39
N ARG A 402 -9.92 35.17 -9.29
CA ARG A 402 -9.80 34.34 -10.50
C ARG A 402 -8.90 33.16 -10.19
N LEU A 403 -9.47 32.06 -9.73
CA LEU A 403 -8.73 30.86 -9.33
C LEU A 403 -8.05 30.11 -10.51
N PHE A 404 -8.25 30.58 -11.74
CA PHE A 404 -7.51 30.21 -12.94
C PHE A 404 -7.39 31.45 -13.84
N ARG A 405 -6.22 31.67 -14.44
CA ARG A 405 -5.96 32.78 -15.38
C ARG A 405 -5.37 32.26 -16.68
#